data_AF-A0A212KMR6-F1
#
_entry.id   AF-A0A212KMR6-F1
#
_cell.length_a   1.000
_cell.length_b   1.000
_cell.length_c   1.000
_cell.angle_alpha   90.00
_cell.angle_beta   90.00
_cell.angle_gamma   90.00
#
_symmetry.space_group_name_H-M   'P 1'
#
loop_
_entity.id
_entity.type
_entity.pdbx_description
1 polymer ?
#
loop_
_entity_poly.entity_id
_entity_poly.type
_entity_poly.pdbx_seq_one_letter_code
_entity_poly.pdbx_strand_id
1 'polypeptide(L)'
;MDDAGGTPEADRYVSFRNIDCDGMAARLLPLALEHLAARGRLDNPFWARFAARAGAVAAHGAGGGDALYLVCSHVMYLAEVFEDPGGEAGRALLEAIEMQCC
;
A
#
# COMPACT_ATOMS: atom_id res chain seq x y z
N MET A 1 22.11 -18.06 34.22
CA MET A 1 20.98 -18.77 33.61
C MET A 1 20.45 -17.81 32.57
N ASP A 2 20.91 -18.06 31.35
CA ASP A 2 20.81 -17.20 30.19
C ASP A 2 19.35 -17.01 29.76
N ASP A 3 18.95 -15.74 29.67
CA ASP A 3 17.70 -15.29 29.08
C ASP A 3 17.92 -15.17 27.57
N ALA A 4 17.24 -16.01 26.79
CA ALA A 4 17.36 -16.00 25.33
C ALA A 4 16.01 -16.24 24.67
N GLY A 5 15.55 -15.23 23.90
CA GLY A 5 14.82 -15.48 22.67
C GLY A 5 13.34 -15.05 22.64
N GLY A 6 13.01 -13.85 23.11
CA GLY A 6 11.81 -13.17 22.63
C GLY A 6 12.14 -12.36 21.39
N THR A 7 11.70 -12.80 20.20
CA THR A 7 11.66 -11.92 19.01
C THR A 7 10.93 -10.63 19.41
N PRO A 8 11.44 -9.43 19.13
CA PRO A 8 10.71 -8.22 19.46
C PRO A 8 9.45 -8.21 18.59
N GLU A 9 8.33 -8.60 19.19
CA GLU A 9 7.00 -8.30 18.68
C GLU A 9 6.97 -6.78 18.53
N ALA A 10 6.86 -6.31 17.29
CA ALA A 10 6.97 -4.90 16.99
C ALA A 10 5.97 -4.12 17.85
N ASP A 11 6.50 -3.32 18.77
CA ASP A 11 5.68 -2.50 19.67
C ASP A 11 4.90 -1.50 18.83
N ARG A 12 3.57 -1.67 18.81
CA ARG A 12 2.61 -0.88 18.02
C ARG A 12 2.57 0.59 18.42
N TYR A 13 3.27 1.00 19.48
CA TYR A 13 3.22 2.35 20.05
C TYR A 13 4.60 3.01 20.20
N VAL A 14 5.62 2.53 19.51
CA VAL A 14 6.89 3.28 19.39
C VAL A 14 6.65 4.47 18.45
N SER A 15 7.06 5.66 18.87
CA SER A 15 6.85 6.92 18.15
C SER A 15 7.15 6.82 16.65
N PHE A 16 6.27 7.39 15.81
CA PHE A 16 6.31 7.53 14.33
C PHE A 16 7.60 8.06 13.69
N ARG A 17 8.67 8.27 14.45
CA ARG A 17 9.97 8.70 13.91
C ARG A 17 10.66 7.49 13.29
N ASN A 18 10.61 7.41 11.95
CA ASN A 18 11.42 6.62 11.01
C ASN A 18 10.65 5.67 10.07
N ILE A 19 9.32 5.71 9.98
CA ILE A 19 8.56 4.92 8.98
C ILE A 19 8.21 5.79 7.78
N ASP A 20 8.66 5.39 6.59
CA ASP A 20 8.40 6.08 5.32
C ASP A 20 7.04 5.66 4.74
N CYS A 21 5.95 6.02 5.43
CA CYS A 21 4.59 5.67 5.01
C CYS A 21 4.24 6.24 3.62
N ASP A 22 4.64 7.48 3.35
CA ASP A 22 4.41 8.14 2.07
C ASP A 22 5.15 7.43 0.93
N GLY A 23 6.42 7.10 1.14
CA GLY A 23 7.22 6.38 0.15
C GLY A 23 6.73 4.95 -0.09
N MET A 24 6.28 4.24 0.96
CA MET A 24 5.65 2.93 0.82
C MET A 24 4.36 3.01 0.00
N ALA A 25 3.47 3.95 0.32
CA ALA A 25 2.22 4.14 -0.42
C ALA A 25 2.48 4.54 -1.87
N ALA A 26 3.42 5.46 -2.12
CA ALA A 26 3.81 5.86 -3.48
C ALA A 26 4.37 4.70 -4.31
N ARG A 27 5.09 3.75 -3.69
CA ARG A 27 5.59 2.53 -4.34
C ARG A 27 4.49 1.49 -4.57
N LEU A 28 3.46 1.45 -3.73
CA LEU A 28 2.36 0.50 -3.89
C LEU A 28 1.46 0.84 -5.09
N LEU A 29 1.17 2.13 -5.31
CA LEU A 29 0.28 2.58 -6.39
C LEU A 29 0.64 1.99 -7.77
N PRO A 30 1.88 2.06 -8.29
CA PRO A 30 2.20 1.46 -9.58
C PRO A 30 2.03 -0.07 -9.61
N LEU A 31 2.32 -0.79 -8.50
CA LEU A 31 2.07 -2.23 -8.41
C LEU A 31 0.58 -2.54 -8.53
N ALA A 32 -0.27 -1.76 -7.86
CA ALA A 32 -1.72 -1.90 -7.95
C ALA A 32 -2.23 -1.62 -9.36
N LEU A 33 -1.75 -0.56 -10.01
CA LEU A 33 -2.14 -0.21 -11.37
C LEU A 33 -1.72 -1.27 -12.40
N GLU A 34 -0.50 -1.79 -12.28
CA GLU A 34 -0.01 -2.87 -13.14
C GLU A 34 -0.88 -4.13 -12.99
N HIS A 35 -1.18 -4.52 -11.75
CA HIS A 35 -1.98 -5.73 -11.49
C HIS A 35 -3.43 -5.56 -11.96
N LEU A 36 -4.04 -4.40 -11.71
CA LEU A 36 -5.38 -4.07 -12.21
C LEU A 36 -5.44 -4.08 -13.74
N ALA A 37 -4.41 -3.54 -14.41
CA ALA A 37 -4.33 -3.52 -15.87
C ALA A 37 -4.15 -4.93 -16.44
N ALA A 38 -3.23 -5.72 -15.89
CA ALA A 38 -2.96 -7.10 -16.32
C ALA A 38 -4.19 -8.01 -16.20
N ARG A 39 -5.09 -7.70 -15.26
CA ARG A 39 -6.34 -8.45 -15.02
C ARG A 39 -7.57 -7.85 -15.73
N GLY A 40 -7.41 -6.78 -16.52
CA GLY A 40 -8.54 -6.12 -17.18
C GLY A 40 -9.60 -5.65 -16.18
N ARG A 41 -9.16 -5.00 -15.09
CA ARG A 41 -10.06 -4.45 -14.06
C ARG A 41 -10.22 -2.92 -14.16
N LEU A 42 -9.44 -2.24 -15.00
CA LEU A 42 -9.45 -0.77 -15.12
C LEU A 42 -10.68 -0.19 -15.84
N ASP A 43 -11.42 -1.02 -16.53
CA ASP A 43 -12.72 -0.77 -17.17
C ASP A 43 -13.87 -0.71 -16.16
N ASN A 44 -13.66 -1.19 -14.92
CA ASN A 44 -14.57 -0.95 -13.80
C ASN A 44 -14.51 0.54 -13.38
N PRO A 45 -15.64 1.28 -13.29
CA PRO A 45 -15.66 2.68 -12.89
C PRO A 45 -15.06 3.00 -11.52
N PHE A 46 -15.01 2.03 -10.61
CA PHE A 46 -14.32 2.15 -9.32
C PHE A 46 -12.80 2.21 -9.54
N TRP A 47 -12.24 1.23 -10.24
CA TRP A 47 -10.81 1.15 -10.51
C TRP A 47 -10.32 2.20 -11.49
N ALA A 48 -11.15 2.63 -12.45
CA ALA A 48 -10.86 3.77 -13.32
C ALA A 48 -10.64 5.07 -12.50
N ARG A 49 -11.49 5.30 -11.49
CA ARG A 49 -11.37 6.46 -10.59
C ARG A 49 -10.16 6.35 -9.66
N PHE A 50 -9.89 5.16 -9.13
CA PHE A 50 -8.67 4.89 -8.36
C PHE A 50 -7.43 5.20 -9.20
N ALA A 51 -7.38 4.71 -10.45
CA ALA A 51 -6.26 4.93 -11.36
C ALA A 51 -6.05 6.41 -11.71
N ALA A 52 -7.13 7.16 -11.95
CA ALA A 52 -7.05 8.60 -12.17
C ALA A 52 -6.46 9.35 -10.97
N ARG A 53 -6.86 8.97 -9.74
CA ARG A 53 -6.31 9.55 -8.51
C ARG A 53 -4.84 9.17 -8.30
N ALA A 54 -4.48 7.91 -8.54
CA ALA A 54 -3.10 7.45 -8.46
C ALA A 54 -2.20 8.20 -9.47
N GLY A 55 -2.70 8.47 -10.69
CA GLY A 55 -2.02 9.30 -11.67
C GLY A 55 -1.83 10.75 -11.20
N ALA A 56 -2.83 11.34 -10.53
CA ALA A 56 -2.72 12.69 -9.97
C ALA A 56 -1.68 12.77 -8.84
N VAL A 57 -1.63 11.76 -7.96
CA VAL A 57 -0.59 11.61 -6.92
C VAL A 57 0.80 11.62 -7.56
N ALA A 58 1.01 10.83 -8.62
CA ALA A 58 2.29 10.77 -9.32
C ALA A 58 2.67 12.09 -9.99
N ALA A 59 1.70 12.83 -10.53
CA ALA A 59 1.94 14.08 -11.25
C ALA A 59 2.27 15.27 -10.35
N HIS A 60 1.74 15.30 -9.13
CA HIS A 60 1.87 16.44 -8.22
C HIS A 60 2.80 16.18 -7.02
N GLY A 61 3.37 14.97 -6.91
CA GLY A 61 4.16 14.55 -5.76
C GLY A 61 3.34 14.62 -4.45
N ALA A 62 4.04 14.64 -3.31
CA ALA A 62 3.44 14.70 -1.97
C ALA A 62 2.51 15.93 -1.73
N GLY A 63 2.47 16.89 -2.65
CA GLY A 63 1.66 18.11 -2.53
C GLY A 63 0.29 18.10 -3.21
N GLY A 64 -0.02 17.14 -4.10
CA GLY A 64 -1.30 17.15 -4.85
C GLY A 64 -2.16 15.90 -4.77
N GLY A 65 -1.73 14.90 -4.01
CA GLY A 65 -2.55 13.76 -3.64
C GLY A 65 -1.88 12.99 -2.52
N ASP A 66 -2.62 12.71 -1.46
CA ASP A 66 -2.13 11.92 -0.33
C ASP A 66 -2.14 10.43 -0.75
N ALA A 67 -0.98 9.93 -1.18
CA ALA A 67 -0.79 8.54 -1.59
C ALA A 67 -1.18 7.59 -0.47
N LEU A 68 -0.81 7.94 0.77
CA LEU A 68 -1.11 7.15 1.95
C LEU A 68 -2.62 7.10 2.21
N TYR A 69 -3.30 8.24 2.14
CA TYR A 69 -4.76 8.29 2.22
C TYR A 69 -5.41 7.43 1.14
N LEU A 70 -4.95 7.52 -0.12
CA LEU A 70 -5.51 6.73 -1.22
C LEU A 70 -5.34 5.22 -0.96
N VAL A 71 -4.17 4.79 -0.47
CA VAL A 71 -3.91 3.39 -0.13
C VAL A 71 -4.72 2.95 1.09
N CYS A 72 -4.65 3.65 2.23
CA CYS A 72 -5.37 3.25 3.45
C CYS A 72 -6.89 3.25 3.24
N SER A 73 -7.45 4.17 2.45
CA SER A 73 -8.89 4.17 2.13
C SER A 73 -9.33 3.04 1.19
N HIS A 74 -8.39 2.34 0.55
CA HIS A 74 -8.65 1.23 -0.38
C HIS A 74 -8.01 -0.08 0.07
N VAL A 75 -7.43 -0.15 1.28
CA VAL A 75 -6.61 -1.28 1.77
C VAL A 75 -7.31 -2.63 1.59
N MET A 76 -8.59 -2.73 1.97
CA MET A 76 -9.39 -3.95 1.83
C MET A 76 -9.56 -4.38 0.36
N TYR A 77 -9.81 -3.43 -0.53
CA TYR A 77 -9.99 -3.73 -1.96
C TYR A 77 -8.66 -4.06 -2.65
N LEU A 78 -7.58 -3.43 -2.21
CA LEU A 78 -6.23 -3.70 -2.72
C LEU A 78 -5.73 -5.07 -2.28
N ALA A 79 -6.14 -5.56 -1.11
CA ALA A 79 -5.84 -6.92 -0.67
C ALA A 79 -6.40 -7.94 -1.68
N GLU A 80 -7.67 -7.81 -2.07
CA GLU A 80 -8.31 -8.66 -3.09
C GLU A 80 -7.67 -8.55 -4.48
N VAL A 81 -7.07 -7.40 -4.81
CA VAL A 81 -6.32 -7.22 -6.07
C VAL A 81 -5.07 -8.07 -6.08
N PHE A 82 -4.38 -8.21 -4.94
CA PHE A 82 -3.09 -8.91 -4.86
C PHE A 82 -3.19 -10.39 -4.47
N GLU A 83 -4.41 -10.94 -4.28
CA GLU A 83 -4.62 -12.39 -4.11
C GLU A 83 -4.40 -13.18 -5.41
N ASP A 84 -4.51 -12.50 -6.56
CA ASP A 84 -4.27 -13.08 -7.87
C ASP A 84 -2.78 -13.46 -8.07
N PRO A 85 -2.45 -14.55 -8.82
CA PRO A 85 -1.06 -14.93 -9.09
C PRO A 85 -0.21 -13.77 -9.63
N GLY A 86 0.97 -13.57 -9.04
CA GLY A 86 1.87 -12.45 -9.36
C GLY A 86 1.64 -11.19 -8.52
N GLY A 87 0.70 -11.22 -7.56
CA GLY A 87 0.40 -10.12 -6.64
C GLY A 87 1.26 -10.08 -5.38
N GLU A 88 2.17 -11.04 -5.16
CA GLU A 88 2.83 -11.29 -3.88
C GLU A 88 3.65 -10.09 -3.38
N ALA A 89 4.35 -9.40 -4.29
CA ALA A 89 5.12 -8.20 -3.94
C ALA A 89 4.21 -7.03 -3.50
N GLY A 90 3.07 -6.88 -4.17
CA GLY A 90 2.06 -5.87 -3.81
C GLY A 90 1.40 -6.20 -2.49
N ARG A 91 1.04 -7.48 -2.27
CA ARG A 91 0.47 -7.97 -1.01
C ARG A 91 1.40 -7.73 0.18
N ALA A 92 2.68 -8.12 0.07
CA ALA A 92 3.65 -7.95 1.14
C ALA A 92 3.87 -6.46 1.50
N LEU A 93 3.87 -5.57 0.50
CA LEU A 93 3.98 -4.13 0.75
C LEU A 93 2.69 -3.56 1.36
N LEU A 94 1.52 -4.03 0.93
CA LEU A 94 0.23 -3.62 1.48
C LEU A 94 0.08 -4.03 2.95
N GLU A 95 0.46 -5.26 3.30
CA GLU A 95 0.46 -5.76 4.69
C GLU A 95 1.39 -4.91 5.59
N ALA A 96 2.55 -4.50 5.07
CA ALA A 96 3.46 -3.62 5.80
C ALA A 96 2.85 -2.22 6.03
N ILE A 97 2.20 -1.65 5.01
CA ILE A 97 1.50 -0.36 5.11
C ILE A 97 0.34 -0.45 6.11
N GLU A 98 -0.48 -1.50 6.02
CA GLU A 98 -1.62 -1.72 6.92
C GLU A 98 -1.19 -1.88 8.38
N MET A 99 -0.06 -2.54 8.65
CA MET A 99 0.44 -2.72 10.02
C MET A 99 1.08 -1.45 10.59
N GLN A 100 1.71 -0.63 9.76
CA GLN A 100 2.62 0.44 10.21
C GLN A 100 2.06 1.86 10.03
N CYS A 101 1.11 2.05 9.12
CA CYS A 101 0.70 3.37 8.65
C CYS A 101 -0.82 3.58 8.63
N CYS A 102 -1.57 2.48 8.52
CA CYS A 102 -2.98 2.42 8.86
C CYS A 102 -3.12 1.69 10.22
#